data_AF-T0ZDF6-F1
#
_entry.id   AF-T0ZDF6-F1
#
_cell.length_a   1.000
_cell.length_b   1.000
_cell.length_c   1.000
_cell.angle_alpha   90.00
_cell.angle_beta   90.00
_cell.angle_gamma   90.00
#
_symmetry.space_group_name_H-M   'P 1'
#
loop_
_entity.id
_entity.type
_entity.pdbx_description
1 polymer ?
#
loop_
_entity_poly.entity_id
_entity_poly.type
_entity_poly.pdbx_seq_one_letter_code
_entity_poly.pdbx_strand_id
1 'polypeptide(L)'
;NTHTYLNEIPFADHGALLDPPTSDVSAHVLGFLGRLARPELQVTLDRCLAYLRSEQEANGSWFGRWGTNYIYGTAHVLVALEEAHLDIHEEWIQRASQWLTSVQRDDGGWGESNDTYFHPECAGQGTSSTAFQTAWALLGLMATGHAQSPAAKRGVQ
;
A
#
# COMPACT_ATOMS: atom_id res chain seq x y z
N ASN A 1 2.52 -16.01 15.42
CA ASN A 1 3.51 -15.48 14.45
C ASN A 1 3.86 -14.00 14.67
N THR A 2 3.37 -13.36 15.74
CA THR A 2 3.63 -11.93 16.03
C THR A 2 4.42 -11.73 17.32
N HIS A 3 5.09 -12.78 17.80
CA HIS A 3 5.88 -12.79 19.03
C HIS A 3 7.25 -12.17 18.80
N THR A 4 7.31 -10.86 18.55
CA THR A 4 8.50 -10.12 18.08
C THR A 4 9.76 -10.35 18.92
N TYR A 5 9.64 -10.66 20.21
CA TYR A 5 10.76 -11.02 21.08
C TYR A 5 11.59 -12.21 20.57
N LEU A 6 11.03 -13.06 19.70
CA LEU A 6 11.75 -14.16 19.06
C LEU A 6 12.81 -13.68 18.07
N ASN A 7 12.75 -12.44 17.59
CA ASN A 7 13.83 -11.84 16.79
C ASN A 7 15.02 -11.36 17.63
N GLU A 8 14.92 -11.37 18.97
CA GLU A 8 15.98 -10.87 19.88
C GLU A 8 16.92 -11.98 20.39
N ILE A 9 16.73 -13.22 19.94
CA ILE A 9 17.61 -14.34 20.32
C ILE A 9 18.87 -14.33 19.43
N PRO A 10 20.03 -14.83 19.92
CA PRO A 10 21.28 -14.81 19.15
C PRO A 10 21.24 -15.50 17.78
N PHE A 11 20.27 -16.39 17.57
CA PHE A 11 20.06 -17.09 16.30
C PHE A 11 19.34 -16.24 15.23
N ALA A 12 18.62 -15.19 15.64
CA ALA A 12 17.76 -14.39 14.77
C ALA A 12 18.43 -13.10 14.27
N ASP A 13 19.71 -13.18 13.91
CA ASP A 13 20.54 -12.04 13.50
C ASP A 13 20.04 -11.33 12.23
N HIS A 14 19.21 -11.99 11.42
CA HIS A 14 18.58 -11.43 10.23
C HIS A 14 17.22 -10.73 10.49
N GLY A 15 16.69 -10.77 11.72
CA GLY A 15 15.44 -10.08 12.10
C GLY A 15 14.16 -10.58 11.41
N ALA A 16 14.21 -11.72 10.73
CA ALA A 16 13.13 -12.29 9.93
C ALA A 16 12.73 -13.71 10.38
N LEU A 17 12.84 -14.00 11.69
CA LEU A 17 12.49 -15.33 12.22
C LEU A 17 10.98 -15.61 12.18
N LEU A 18 10.18 -14.55 12.07
CA LEU A 18 8.73 -14.59 12.03
C LEU A 18 8.20 -14.18 10.66
N ASP A 19 7.00 -14.65 10.37
CA ASP A 19 6.22 -14.27 9.18
C ASP A 19 4.93 -13.54 9.62
N PRO A 20 5.03 -12.32 10.18
CA PRO A 20 3.87 -11.57 10.61
C PRO A 20 2.97 -11.20 9.42
N PRO A 21 1.66 -10.98 9.63
CA PRO A 21 0.79 -10.41 8.61
C PRO A 21 1.35 -9.09 8.08
N THR A 22 1.11 -8.83 6.80
CA THR A 22 1.58 -7.63 6.10
C THR A 22 0.48 -7.06 5.23
N SER A 23 0.48 -5.74 5.07
CA SER A 23 -0.58 -5.01 4.36
C SER A 23 -0.65 -5.38 2.88
N ASP A 24 0.48 -5.54 2.22
CA ASP A 24 0.56 -5.92 0.80
C ASP A 24 0.00 -7.32 0.52
N VAL A 25 0.39 -8.34 1.30
CA VAL A 25 -0.16 -9.70 1.15
C VAL A 25 -1.64 -9.73 1.50
N SER A 26 -2.04 -9.05 2.58
CA SER A 26 -3.46 -8.99 3.00
C SER A 26 -4.33 -8.29 1.97
N ALA A 27 -3.82 -7.26 1.28
CA ALA A 27 -4.50 -6.59 0.18
C ALA A 27 -4.73 -7.53 -1.00
N HIS A 28 -3.72 -8.29 -1.43
CA HIS A 28 -3.91 -9.27 -2.52
C HIS A 28 -4.97 -10.33 -2.17
N VAL A 29 -4.98 -10.80 -0.92
CA VAL A 29 -6.02 -11.72 -0.43
C VAL A 29 -7.38 -11.05 -0.43
N LEU A 30 -7.49 -9.80 0.05
CA LEU A 30 -8.73 -9.04 0.06
C LEU A 30 -9.30 -8.89 -1.36
N GLY A 31 -8.49 -8.45 -2.32
CA GLY A 31 -8.93 -8.27 -3.72
C GLY A 31 -9.37 -9.58 -4.36
N PHE A 32 -8.64 -10.68 -4.12
CA PHE A 32 -9.04 -12.01 -4.58
C PHE A 32 -10.38 -12.46 -3.99
N LEU A 33 -10.54 -12.37 -2.66
CA LEU A 33 -11.77 -12.77 -1.99
C LEU A 33 -12.95 -11.86 -2.37
N GLY A 34 -12.70 -10.57 -2.54
CA GLY A 34 -13.68 -9.58 -2.98
C GLY A 34 -14.26 -9.91 -4.34
N ARG A 35 -13.40 -10.23 -5.32
CA ARG A 35 -13.81 -10.70 -6.65
C ARG A 35 -14.62 -11.98 -6.65
N LEU A 36 -14.38 -12.88 -5.70
CA LEU A 36 -15.19 -14.09 -5.58
C LEU A 36 -16.61 -13.79 -5.11
N ALA A 37 -16.83 -12.68 -4.39
CA ALA A 37 -18.13 -12.17 -3.96
C ALA A 37 -19.06 -13.22 -3.32
N ARG A 38 -18.49 -14.13 -2.50
CA ARG A 38 -19.27 -15.21 -1.87
C ARG A 38 -19.69 -14.84 -0.45
N PRO A 39 -20.97 -15.01 -0.07
CA PRO A 39 -21.46 -14.65 1.26
C PRO A 39 -20.71 -15.34 2.42
N GLU A 40 -20.26 -16.57 2.24
CA GLU A 40 -19.51 -17.32 3.26
C GLU A 40 -18.13 -16.71 3.58
N LEU A 41 -17.61 -15.82 2.72
CA LEU A 41 -16.33 -15.16 2.91
C LEU A 41 -16.43 -13.81 3.63
N GLN A 42 -17.65 -13.31 3.91
CA GLN A 42 -17.86 -11.97 4.44
C GLN A 42 -17.08 -11.71 5.74
N VAL A 43 -17.11 -12.66 6.68
CA VAL A 43 -16.38 -12.52 7.96
C VAL A 43 -14.88 -12.40 7.75
N THR A 44 -14.33 -13.07 6.73
CA THR A 44 -12.90 -12.99 6.39
C THR A 44 -12.58 -11.64 5.75
N LEU A 45 -13.43 -11.16 4.85
CA LEU A 45 -13.30 -9.83 4.23
C LEU A 45 -13.32 -8.73 5.28
N ASP A 46 -14.28 -8.76 6.20
CA ASP A 46 -14.42 -7.77 7.27
C ASP A 46 -13.18 -7.73 8.16
N ARG A 47 -12.58 -8.89 8.46
CA ARG A 47 -11.33 -8.99 9.24
C ARG A 47 -10.13 -8.47 8.48
N CYS A 48 -10.01 -8.76 7.18
CA CYS A 48 -8.96 -8.21 6.33
C CYS A 48 -9.06 -6.68 6.23
N LEU A 49 -10.27 -6.15 6.03
CA LEU A 49 -10.52 -4.71 6.00
C LEU A 49 -10.18 -4.04 7.33
N ALA A 50 -10.60 -4.64 8.46
CA ALA A 50 -10.27 -4.12 9.77
C ALA A 50 -8.75 -4.09 10.02
N TYR A 51 -8.03 -5.12 9.59
CA TYR A 51 -6.57 -5.17 9.67
C TYR A 51 -5.92 -4.08 8.80
N LEU A 52 -6.28 -3.97 7.52
CA LEU A 52 -5.70 -2.94 6.64
C LEU A 52 -6.00 -1.53 7.17
N ARG A 53 -7.19 -1.30 7.72
CA ARG A 53 -7.54 -0.02 8.34
C ARG A 53 -6.71 0.28 9.59
N SER A 54 -6.35 -0.72 10.39
CA SER A 54 -5.49 -0.53 11.57
C SER A 54 -4.02 -0.33 11.22
N GLU A 55 -3.57 -0.84 10.08
CA GLU A 55 -2.18 -0.74 9.61
C GLU A 55 -1.91 0.52 8.78
N GLN A 56 -2.94 1.35 8.53
CA GLN A 56 -2.74 2.58 7.78
C GLN A 56 -1.92 3.58 8.60
N GLU A 57 -0.87 4.12 7.99
CA GLU A 57 -0.03 5.14 8.58
C GLU A 57 -0.79 6.46 8.77
N ALA A 58 -0.31 7.29 9.69
CA ALA A 58 -0.92 8.60 9.96
C ALA A 58 -0.98 9.51 8.71
N ASN A 59 -0.02 9.37 7.79
CA ASN A 59 0.01 10.10 6.52
C ASN A 59 -0.94 9.52 5.46
N GLY A 60 -1.56 8.37 5.71
CA GLY A 60 -2.47 7.68 4.80
C GLY A 60 -1.87 6.51 4.02
N SER A 61 -0.55 6.33 4.05
CA SER A 61 0.13 5.26 3.31
C SER A 61 0.05 3.90 4.02
N TRP A 62 0.48 2.84 3.32
CA TRP A 62 0.73 1.52 3.88
C TRP A 62 2.16 1.07 3.58
N PHE A 63 2.81 0.48 4.57
CA PHE A 63 4.11 -0.14 4.43
C PHE A 63 4.11 -1.30 3.42
N GLY A 64 5.13 -1.35 2.56
CA GLY A 64 5.33 -2.41 1.57
C GLY A 64 6.41 -3.40 2.00
N ARG A 65 6.03 -4.60 2.44
CA ARG A 65 6.99 -5.61 2.90
C ARG A 65 7.80 -6.20 1.76
N TRP A 66 7.16 -6.45 0.62
CA TRP A 66 7.71 -7.22 -0.51
C TRP A 66 8.02 -6.38 -1.75
N GLY A 67 7.74 -5.08 -1.71
CA GLY A 67 8.12 -4.13 -2.74
C GLY A 67 8.39 -2.78 -2.10
N THR A 68 9.44 -2.09 -2.56
CA THR A 68 9.85 -0.79 -2.03
C THR A 68 8.86 0.31 -2.40
N ASN A 69 8.25 0.99 -1.45
CA ASN A 69 7.93 0.62 -0.06
C ASN A 69 6.50 1.09 0.20
N TYR A 70 6.34 2.35 0.61
CA TYR A 70 5.03 2.91 0.89
C TYR A 70 4.22 3.15 -0.39
N ILE A 71 4.87 3.46 -1.52
CA ILE A 71 4.18 3.59 -2.82
C ILE A 71 3.62 2.22 -3.24
N TYR A 72 4.42 1.16 -3.09
CA TYR A 72 4.01 -0.20 -3.39
C TYR A 72 2.84 -0.65 -2.51
N GLY A 73 2.99 -0.56 -1.18
CA GLY A 73 1.96 -1.00 -0.23
C GLY A 73 0.66 -0.24 -0.45
N THR A 74 0.73 1.08 -0.54
CA THR A 74 -0.44 1.94 -0.73
C THR A 74 -1.18 1.64 -2.03
N ALA A 75 -0.46 1.51 -3.15
CA ALA A 75 -1.07 1.21 -4.44
C ALA A 75 -1.85 -0.11 -4.42
N HIS A 76 -1.28 -1.17 -3.85
CA HIS A 76 -1.92 -2.48 -3.83
C HIS A 76 -3.10 -2.54 -2.85
N VAL A 77 -3.03 -1.84 -1.71
CA VAL A 77 -4.20 -1.69 -0.83
C VAL A 77 -5.33 -0.98 -1.58
N LEU A 78 -5.06 0.13 -2.26
CA LEU A 78 -6.09 0.87 -2.99
C LEU A 78 -6.74 0.05 -4.11
N VAL A 79 -5.93 -0.70 -4.88
CA VAL A 79 -6.44 -1.62 -5.91
C VAL A 79 -7.31 -2.71 -5.28
N ALA A 80 -6.87 -3.32 -4.19
CA ALA A 80 -7.64 -4.37 -3.51
C ALA A 80 -9.00 -3.88 -2.99
N LEU A 81 -9.08 -2.62 -2.52
CA LEU A 81 -10.34 -2.03 -2.06
C LEU A 81 -11.32 -1.82 -3.21
N GLU A 82 -10.85 -1.38 -4.37
CA GLU A 82 -11.66 -1.28 -5.59
C GLU A 82 -12.14 -2.67 -6.06
N GLU A 83 -11.25 -3.66 -6.08
CA GLU A 83 -11.58 -5.04 -6.44
C GLU A 83 -12.59 -5.70 -5.49
N ALA A 84 -12.60 -5.27 -4.23
CA ALA A 84 -13.57 -5.69 -3.22
C ALA A 84 -14.86 -4.85 -3.22
N HIS A 85 -15.02 -3.92 -4.16
CA HIS A 85 -16.19 -3.06 -4.32
C HIS A 85 -16.51 -2.19 -3.09
N LEU A 86 -15.46 -1.73 -2.39
CA LEU A 86 -15.60 -0.80 -1.27
C LEU A 86 -15.92 0.61 -1.77
N ASP A 87 -16.57 1.41 -0.92
CA ASP A 87 -16.82 2.82 -1.22
C ASP A 87 -15.50 3.59 -1.16
N ILE A 88 -14.95 3.88 -2.34
CA ILE A 88 -13.70 4.61 -2.50
C ILE A 88 -13.75 6.02 -1.90
N HIS A 89 -14.92 6.57 -1.60
CA HIS A 89 -15.08 7.91 -1.02
C HIS A 89 -14.91 7.96 0.49
N GLU A 90 -14.69 6.83 1.16
CA GLU A 90 -14.34 6.82 2.58
C GLU A 90 -13.07 7.65 2.84
N GLU A 91 -13.08 8.42 3.94
CA GLU A 91 -12.02 9.39 4.28
C GLU A 91 -10.62 8.77 4.33
N TRP A 92 -10.51 7.56 4.89
CA TRP A 92 -9.24 6.86 5.01
C TRP A 92 -8.68 6.41 3.65
N ILE A 93 -9.55 6.08 2.69
CA ILE A 93 -9.15 5.73 1.31
C ILE A 93 -8.73 7.00 0.56
N GLN A 94 -9.48 8.09 0.72
CA GLN A 94 -9.14 9.37 0.09
C GLN A 94 -7.84 9.97 0.64
N ARG A 95 -7.53 9.76 1.93
CA ARG A 95 -6.24 10.17 2.51
C ARG A 95 -5.07 9.46 1.82
N ALA A 96 -5.21 8.19 1.46
CA ALA A 96 -4.17 7.43 0.78
C ALA A 96 -3.93 7.90 -0.67
N SER A 97 -4.99 8.21 -1.42
CA SER A 97 -4.86 8.76 -2.78
C SER A 97 -4.29 10.18 -2.79
N GLN A 98 -4.64 10.99 -1.78
CA GLN A 98 -4.03 12.30 -1.54
C GLN A 98 -2.55 12.16 -1.19
N TRP A 99 -2.17 11.18 -0.37
CA TRP A 99 -0.77 10.91 -0.07
C TRP A 99 0.02 10.56 -1.32
N LEU A 100 -0.47 9.64 -2.16
CA LEU A 100 0.15 9.33 -3.47
C LEU A 100 0.34 10.60 -4.30
N THR A 101 -0.67 11.45 -4.37
CA THR A 101 -0.57 12.73 -5.10
C THR A 101 0.49 13.66 -4.50
N SER A 102 0.62 13.72 -3.17
CA SER A 102 1.57 14.59 -2.48
C SER A 102 3.03 14.18 -2.65
N VAL A 103 3.30 12.90 -2.92
CA VAL A 103 4.66 12.36 -3.15
C VAL A 103 5.00 12.22 -4.64
N GLN A 104 4.17 12.75 -5.54
CA GLN A 104 4.49 12.84 -6.96
C GLN A 104 5.67 13.79 -7.17
N ARG A 105 6.62 13.39 -8.02
CA ARG A 105 7.83 14.17 -8.30
C ARG A 105 7.59 15.25 -9.36
N ASP A 106 8.54 16.17 -9.50
CA ASP A 106 8.48 17.27 -10.47
C ASP A 106 8.45 16.78 -11.93
N ASP A 107 9.10 15.64 -12.20
CA ASP A 107 9.09 14.97 -13.51
C ASP A 107 7.75 14.26 -13.82
N GLY A 108 6.80 14.24 -12.88
CA GLY A 108 5.49 13.62 -13.04
C GLY A 108 5.43 12.15 -12.59
N GLY A 109 6.58 11.51 -12.38
CA GLY A 109 6.63 10.14 -11.91
C GLY A 109 6.61 10.00 -10.38
N TRP A 110 6.79 8.76 -9.96
CA TRP A 110 6.94 8.36 -8.57
C TRP A 110 8.22 7.55 -8.37
N GLY A 111 8.86 7.73 -7.22
CA GLY A 111 10.13 7.10 -6.92
C GLY A 111 10.46 7.16 -5.43
N GLU A 112 10.87 6.01 -4.90
CA GLU A 112 11.08 5.73 -3.49
C GLU A 112 12.33 4.86 -3.32
N SER A 113 13.20 5.28 -2.40
CA SER A 113 14.45 4.58 -2.05
C SER A 113 14.20 3.49 -1.00
N ASN A 114 15.09 2.50 -0.96
CA ASN A 114 15.13 1.51 0.13
C ASN A 114 15.46 2.15 1.49
N ASP A 115 16.00 3.36 1.52
CA ASP A 115 16.26 4.07 2.79
C ASP A 115 14.97 4.30 3.60
N THR A 116 13.82 4.34 2.93
CA THR A 116 12.51 4.48 3.58
C THR A 116 12.12 3.30 4.48
N TYR A 117 12.79 2.14 4.36
CA TYR A 117 12.65 1.04 5.33
C TYR A 117 13.20 1.40 6.71
N PHE A 118 14.17 2.31 6.76
CA PHE A 118 14.82 2.77 8.01
C PHE A 118 14.35 4.16 8.42
N HIS A 119 13.81 4.93 7.47
CA HIS A 119 13.38 6.32 7.62
C HIS A 119 11.93 6.49 7.16
N PRO A 120 10.92 6.13 7.98
CA PRO A 120 9.50 6.29 7.64
C PRO A 120 9.10 7.74 7.31
N GLU A 121 9.80 8.73 7.87
CA GLU A 121 9.63 10.15 7.57
C GLU A 121 9.95 10.50 6.10
N CYS A 122 10.71 9.64 5.42
CA CYS A 122 11.06 9.75 4.01
C CYS A 122 10.10 8.96 3.10
N ALA A 123 8.96 8.49 3.60
CA ALA A 123 7.99 7.71 2.82
C ALA A 123 7.65 8.38 1.47
N GLY A 124 7.73 7.60 0.39
CA GLY A 124 7.52 8.06 -0.98
C GLY A 124 8.66 8.88 -1.59
N GLN A 125 9.81 9.00 -0.92
CA GLN A 125 10.95 9.80 -1.41
C GLN A 125 12.07 8.93 -1.99
N GLY A 126 12.60 9.37 -3.13
CA GLY A 126 13.73 8.77 -3.83
C GLY A 126 14.51 9.80 -4.64
N THR A 127 15.61 9.41 -5.27
CA THR A 127 16.44 10.33 -6.07
C THR A 127 15.90 10.55 -7.48
N SER A 128 15.13 9.60 -8.01
CA SER A 128 14.54 9.62 -9.35
C SER A 128 13.22 8.89 -9.38
N SER A 129 12.33 9.27 -10.31
CA SER A 129 11.17 8.45 -10.66
C SER A 129 11.60 7.12 -11.27
N THR A 130 10.82 6.07 -11.06
CA THR A 130 11.01 4.77 -11.72
C THR A 130 9.72 4.35 -12.40
N ALA A 131 9.85 3.63 -13.52
CA ALA A 131 8.69 3.21 -14.30
C ALA A 131 7.73 2.31 -13.49
N PHE A 132 8.27 1.40 -12.67
CA PHE A 132 7.45 0.46 -11.91
C PHE A 132 6.71 1.14 -10.75
N GLN A 133 7.33 2.06 -10.03
CA GLN A 133 6.65 2.79 -8.95
C GLN A 133 5.67 3.82 -9.48
N THR A 134 5.98 4.45 -10.61
CA THR A 134 5.03 5.29 -11.35
C THR A 134 3.81 4.48 -11.77
N ALA A 135 4.00 3.26 -12.29
CA ALA A 135 2.90 2.36 -12.61
C ALA A 135 2.05 2.01 -11.38
N TRP A 136 2.68 1.68 -10.24
CA TRP A 136 1.94 1.42 -8.99
C TRP A 136 1.11 2.61 -8.52
N ALA A 137 1.71 3.80 -8.44
CA ALA A 137 1.00 5.01 -8.05
C ALA A 137 -0.19 5.31 -8.99
N LEU A 138 0.00 5.14 -10.30
CA LEU A 138 -1.07 5.29 -11.29
C LEU A 138 -2.21 4.29 -11.05
N LEU A 139 -1.91 3.02 -10.79
CA LEU A 139 -2.92 2.00 -10.48
C LEU A 139 -3.72 2.38 -9.23
N GLY A 140 -3.06 2.82 -8.15
CA GLY A 140 -3.74 3.27 -6.93
C GLY A 140 -4.62 4.51 -7.14
N LEU A 141 -4.16 5.48 -7.91
CA LEU A 141 -4.95 6.66 -8.28
C LEU A 141 -6.16 6.27 -9.15
N MET A 142 -6.00 5.37 -10.12
CA MET A 142 -7.10 4.91 -10.96
C MET A 142 -8.15 4.15 -10.14
N ALA A 143 -7.72 3.27 -9.24
CA ALA A 143 -8.60 2.51 -8.34
C ALA A 143 -9.46 3.39 -7.43
N THR A 144 -9.00 4.61 -7.14
CA THR A 144 -9.70 5.58 -6.28
C THR A 144 -10.42 6.68 -7.06
N GLY A 145 -10.67 6.49 -8.36
CA GLY A 145 -11.42 7.42 -9.21
C GLY A 145 -10.61 8.62 -9.71
N HIS A 146 -9.30 8.66 -9.46
CA HIS A 146 -8.41 9.78 -9.83
C HIS A 146 -7.70 9.56 -11.17
N ALA A 147 -8.21 8.67 -12.03
CA ALA A 147 -7.64 8.38 -13.36
C ALA A 147 -7.50 9.61 -14.27
N GLN A 148 -8.41 10.59 -14.13
CA GLN A 148 -8.41 11.82 -14.93
C GLN A 148 -7.78 13.02 -14.22
N SER A 149 -7.21 12.80 -13.02
CA SER A 149 -6.55 13.84 -12.25
C SER A 149 -5.31 14.38 -12.98
N PRO A 150 -4.90 15.64 -12.70
CA PRO A 150 -3.63 16.17 -13.21
C PRO A 150 -2.43 15.30 -12.85
N ALA A 151 -2.43 14.70 -11.65
CA ALA A 151 -1.37 13.81 -11.19
C ALA A 151 -1.27 12.57 -12.08
N ALA A 152 -2.38 11.88 -12.33
CA ALA A 152 -2.41 10.71 -13.20
C ALA A 152 -1.96 11.05 -14.63
N LYS A 153 -2.39 12.19 -15.17
CA LYS A 153 -1.97 12.64 -16.52
C LYS A 153 -0.47 12.90 -16.60
N ARG A 154 0.11 13.54 -15.59
CA ARG A 154 1.57 13.79 -15.53
C ARG A 154 2.39 12.50 -15.43
N GLY A 155 1.88 11.47 -14.74
CA GLY A 155 2.57 10.18 -14.65
C GLY A 155 2.58 9.35 -15.93
N VAL A 156 1.67 9.65 -16.87
CA VAL A 156 1.57 8.95 -18.17
C VAL A 156 2.45 9.60 -19.25
N GLN A 157 2.79 10.88 -19.10
CA GLN A 157 3.61 11.65 -20.05
C GLN A 157 5.08 11.24 -20.00
#